data_AF-A0A5S4F6Q7-F1
#
_entry.id   AF-A0A5S4F6Q7-F1
#
_cell.length_a   1.000
_cell.length_b   1.000
_cell.length_c   1.000
_cell.angle_alpha   90.00
_cell.angle_beta   90.00
_cell.angle_gamma   90.00
#
_symmetry.space_group_name_H-M   'P 1'
#
loop_
_entity.id
_entity.type
_entity.pdbx_description
1 polymer ?
#
loop_
_entity_poly.entity_id
_entity_poly.type
_entity_poly.pdbx_seq_one_letter_code
_entity_poly.pdbx_strand_id
1 'polypeptide(L)'
;MTILATSVRDFAALLKPDPDNAEGLDSWITVAREANLPHLHSFCTGLDQDRAAVNAGLTLPHHNGGTEGVNNKTKMIKRQMYGRAGFWLLRHRILLG
;
A
#
# COMPACT_ATOMS: atom_id res chain seq x y z
N MET A 1 -12.73 -15.18 18.05
CA MET A 1 -12.32 -14.46 16.82
C MET A 1 -11.48 -15.39 15.97
N THR A 2 -11.54 -15.32 14.64
CA THR A 2 -10.75 -16.21 13.76
C THR A 2 -9.29 -15.76 13.70
N ILE A 3 -8.38 -16.69 13.43
CA ILE A 3 -6.92 -16.42 13.29
C ILE A 3 -6.68 -15.31 12.25
N LEU A 4 -7.34 -15.40 11.09
CA LEU A 4 -7.27 -14.38 10.04
C LEU A 4 -7.62 -12.98 10.55
N ALA A 5 -8.72 -12.85 11.32
CA ALA A 5 -9.16 -11.56 11.81
C ALA A 5 -8.17 -10.95 12.82
N THR A 6 -7.47 -11.79 13.58
CA THR A 6 -6.38 -11.34 14.47
C THR A 6 -5.17 -10.90 13.65
N SER A 7 -4.70 -11.72 12.71
CA SER A 7 -3.56 -11.37 11.84
C SER A 7 -3.77 -10.04 11.10
N VAL A 8 -4.96 -9.80 10.56
CA VAL A 8 -5.28 -8.51 9.89
C VAL A 8 -5.23 -7.34 10.87
N ARG A 9 -5.72 -7.51 12.09
CA ARG A 9 -5.76 -6.45 13.10
C ARG A 9 -4.37 -6.12 13.62
N ASP A 10 -3.54 -7.14 13.81
CA ASP A 10 -2.15 -6.99 14.25
C ASP A 10 -1.31 -6.32 13.16
N PHE A 11 -1.51 -6.67 11.88
CA PHE A 11 -0.88 -5.98 10.77
C PHE A 11 -1.32 -4.51 10.68
N ALA A 12 -2.61 -4.24 10.87
CA ALA A 12 -3.14 -2.89 10.80
C ALA A 12 -2.54 -1.97 11.87
N ALA A 13 -2.13 -2.50 13.03
CA ALA A 13 -1.44 -1.74 14.05
C ALA A 13 -0.07 -1.21 13.55
N LEU A 14 0.65 -1.99 12.72
CA LEU A 14 1.92 -1.59 12.11
C LEU A 14 1.76 -0.45 11.10
N LEU A 15 0.56 -0.23 10.55
CA LEU A 15 0.33 0.82 9.54
C LEU A 15 0.44 2.24 10.12
N LYS A 16 0.46 2.40 11.45
CA LYS A 16 0.86 3.65 12.08
C LYS A 16 2.39 3.66 12.16
N PRO A 17 3.09 4.57 11.46
CA PRO A 17 4.54 4.52 11.41
C PRO A 17 5.19 4.69 12.77
N ASP A 18 6.16 3.83 13.06
CA ASP A 18 6.93 3.79 14.30
C ASP A 18 8.29 3.12 14.02
N PRO A 19 9.42 3.64 14.53
CA PRO A 19 10.74 3.02 14.33
C PRO A 19 10.81 1.53 14.70
N ASP A 20 10.03 1.08 15.69
CA ASP A 20 10.05 -0.30 16.18
C ASP A 20 9.26 -1.27 15.27
N ASN A 21 8.52 -0.75 14.28
CA ASN A 21 7.69 -1.57 13.40
C ASN A 21 8.49 -2.50 12.48
N ALA A 22 9.79 -2.25 12.27
CA ALA A 22 10.62 -3.16 11.48
C ALA A 22 10.72 -4.54 12.13
N GLU A 23 11.00 -4.60 13.44
CA GLU A 23 11.02 -5.84 14.21
C GLU A 23 9.60 -6.41 14.41
N GLY A 24 8.62 -5.53 14.63
CA GLY A 24 7.20 -5.90 14.71
C GLY A 24 6.70 -6.62 13.45
N LEU A 25 7.15 -6.19 12.26
CA LEU A 25 6.81 -6.80 10.99
C LEU A 25 7.42 -8.21 10.85
N ASP A 26 8.66 -8.42 11.28
CA ASP A 26 9.30 -9.74 11.24
C ASP A 26 8.59 -10.76 12.12
N SER A 27 8.21 -10.34 13.33
CA SER A 27 7.38 -11.13 14.23
C SER A 27 6.03 -11.47 13.58
N TRP A 28 5.37 -10.48 12.99
CA TRP A 28 4.08 -10.67 12.34
C TRP A 28 4.17 -11.64 11.14
N ILE A 29 5.18 -11.52 10.28
CA ILE A 29 5.39 -12.41 9.13
C ILE A 29 5.59 -13.85 9.59
N THR A 30 6.35 -14.05 10.67
CA THR A 30 6.58 -15.38 11.25
C THR A 30 5.26 -16.02 11.68
N VAL A 31 4.47 -15.31 12.48
CA VAL A 31 3.16 -15.78 12.95
C VAL A 31 2.19 -16.01 11.78
N ALA A 32 2.17 -15.11 10.79
CA ALA A 32 1.29 -15.22 9.62
C ALA A 32 1.61 -16.45 8.76
N ARG A 33 2.88 -16.86 8.69
CA ARG A 33 3.30 -18.09 8.01
C ARG A 33 2.94 -19.34 8.81
N GLU A 34 3.01 -19.31 10.13
CA GLU A 34 2.63 -20.45 10.98
C GLU A 34 1.12 -20.71 11.00
N ALA A 35 0.31 -19.68 10.73
CA ALA A 35 -1.15 -19.76 10.69
C ALA A 35 -1.72 -20.68 9.58
N ASN A 36 -0.89 -21.18 8.65
CA ASN A 36 -1.29 -22.07 7.53
C ASN A 36 -2.45 -21.52 6.70
N LEU A 37 -2.43 -20.21 6.40
CA LEU A 37 -3.42 -19.52 5.58
C LEU A 37 -2.81 -19.18 4.21
N PRO A 38 -3.10 -19.95 3.13
CA PRO A 38 -2.46 -19.80 1.81
C PRO A 38 -2.41 -18.37 1.28
N HIS A 39 -3.48 -17.60 1.49
CA HIS A 39 -3.57 -16.20 1.05
C HIS A 39 -2.65 -15.24 1.83
N LEU A 40 -2.30 -15.55 3.08
CA LEU A 40 -1.33 -14.77 3.85
C LEU A 40 0.11 -15.10 3.46
N HIS A 41 0.37 -16.33 3.01
CA HIS A 41 1.72 -16.70 2.54
C HIS A 41 2.13 -15.88 1.31
N SER A 42 1.26 -15.74 0.31
CA SER A 42 1.56 -14.93 -0.87
C SER A 42 1.76 -13.45 -0.53
N PHE A 43 0.99 -12.94 0.43
CA PHE A 43 1.17 -11.60 0.95
C PHE A 43 2.54 -11.42 1.63
N CYS A 44 2.92 -12.34 2.53
CA CYS A 44 4.24 -12.32 3.18
C CYS A 44 5.38 -12.40 2.16
N THR A 45 5.25 -13.21 1.11
CA THR A 45 6.24 -13.26 0.02
C THR A 45 6.38 -11.91 -0.69
N GLY A 46 5.27 -11.20 -0.94
CA GLY A 46 5.32 -9.85 -1.51
C GLY A 46 6.01 -8.85 -0.58
N LEU A 47 5.74 -8.92 0.73
CA LEU A 47 6.41 -8.07 1.72
C LEU A 47 7.92 -8.29 1.75
N ASP A 48 8.37 -9.54 1.61
CA ASP A 48 9.80 -9.86 1.58
C ASP A 48 10.48 -9.37 0.29
N GLN A 49 9.79 -9.44 -0.86
CA GLN A 49 10.33 -8.95 -2.14
C GLN A 49 10.62 -7.45 -2.11
N ASP A 50 9.73 -6.66 -1.49
CA ASP A 50 9.84 -5.21 -1.38
C ASP A 50 10.26 -4.75 0.03
N ARG A 51 10.97 -5.60 0.78
CA ARG A 51 11.21 -5.42 2.21
C ARG A 51 11.76 -4.04 2.59
N ALA A 52 12.71 -3.51 1.83
CA ALA A 52 13.28 -2.19 2.09
C ALA A 52 12.21 -1.07 2.01
N ALA A 53 11.32 -1.13 1.01
CA ALA A 53 10.26 -0.16 0.83
C ALA A 53 9.16 -0.33 1.89
N VAL A 54 8.81 -1.57 2.25
CA VAL A 54 7.85 -1.86 3.32
C VAL A 54 8.36 -1.32 4.66
N ASN A 55 9.60 -1.64 5.04
CA ASN A 55 10.20 -1.13 6.27
C ASN A 55 10.19 0.40 6.30
N ALA A 56 10.58 1.05 5.19
CA ALA A 56 10.53 2.51 5.10
C ALA A 56 9.09 3.05 5.27
N GLY A 57 8.10 2.39 4.67
CA GLY A 57 6.68 2.77 4.81
C GLY A 57 6.12 2.60 6.23
N LEU A 58 6.65 1.67 7.02
CA LEU A 58 6.20 1.41 8.39
C LEU A 58 7.02 2.15 9.46
N THR A 59 8.18 2.71 9.14
CA THR A 59 9.08 3.35 10.12
C THR A 59 9.25 4.86 9.90
N LEU A 60 9.07 5.35 8.67
CA LEU A 60 9.23 6.75 8.34
C LEU A 60 7.88 7.49 8.37
N PRO A 61 7.88 8.81 8.64
CA PRO A 61 6.64 9.61 8.64
C PRO A 61 6.13 9.92 7.22
N HIS A 62 6.76 9.37 6.18
CA HIS A 62 6.44 9.66 4.79
C HIS A 62 5.30 8.75 4.29
N HIS A 63 4.35 9.32 3.57
CA HIS A 63 3.25 8.58 2.98
C HIS A 63 3.02 8.95 1.50
N ASN A 64 2.59 7.99 0.69
CA ASN A 64 2.35 8.21 -0.74
C ASN A 64 0.96 8.80 -1.05
N GLY A 65 0.13 9.08 -0.04
CA GLY A 65 -1.27 9.49 -0.21
C GLY A 65 -1.50 10.71 -1.11
N GLY A 66 -0.62 11.72 -1.04
CA GLY A 66 -0.71 12.90 -1.92
C GLY A 66 -0.50 12.55 -3.39
N THR A 67 0.55 11.80 -3.69
CA THR A 67 0.88 11.31 -5.04
C THR A 67 -0.20 10.38 -5.57
N GLU A 68 -0.73 9.48 -4.74
CA GLU A 68 -1.84 8.60 -5.11
C GLU A 68 -3.11 9.38 -5.42
N GLY A 69 -3.41 10.43 -4.65
CA GLY A 69 -4.53 11.32 -4.92
C GLY A 69 -4.42 12.00 -6.28
N VAL A 70 -3.24 12.55 -6.61
CA VAL A 70 -2.96 13.15 -7.93
C VAL A 70 -3.08 12.12 -9.05
N ASN A 71 -2.53 10.92 -8.85
CA ASN A 71 -2.64 9.82 -9.81
C ASN A 71 -4.11 9.41 -10.01
N ASN A 72 -4.90 9.37 -8.94
CA ASN A 72 -6.31 9.02 -9.03
C ASN A 72 -7.11 10.08 -9.79
N LYS A 73 -6.92 11.38 -9.48
CA LYS A 73 -7.51 12.50 -10.24
C LYS A 73 -7.15 12.40 -11.73
N THR A 74 -5.88 12.16 -12.03
CA THR A 74 -5.38 12.04 -13.41
C THR A 74 -6.05 10.87 -14.16
N LYS A 75 -6.11 9.69 -13.53
CA LYS A 75 -6.77 8.52 -14.09
C LYS A 75 -8.27 8.76 -14.30
N MET A 76 -8.93 9.47 -13.38
CA MET A 76 -10.34 9.82 -13.49
C MET A 76 -10.60 10.77 -14.67
N ILE A 77 -9.81 11.83 -14.84
CA ILE A 77 -9.91 12.75 -15.99
C ILE A 77 -9.74 11.99 -17.32
N LYS A 78 -8.74 11.09 -17.40
CA LYS A 78 -8.52 10.26 -18.59
C LYS A 78 -9.72 9.34 -18.88
N ARG A 79 -10.34 8.76 -17.84
CA ARG A 79 -11.53 7.89 -17.95
C ARG A 79 -12.78 8.63 -18.39
N GLN A 80 -13.03 9.84 -17.89
CA GLN A 80 -14.14 10.69 -18.36
C GLN A 80 -14.11 10.93 -19.88
N MET A 81 -12.92 10.85 -20.47
CA MET A 81 -12.70 11.07 -21.90
C MET A 81 -12.55 9.75 -22.68
N TYR A 82 -12.81 8.62 -22.05
CA TYR A 82 -12.63 7.27 -22.61
C TYR A 82 -11.23 7.05 -23.21
N GLY A 83 -10.21 7.68 -22.63
CA GLY A 83 -8.83 7.61 -23.13
C GLY A 83 -8.57 8.31 -24.46
N ARG A 84 -9.55 9.02 -25.04
CA ARG A 84 -9.43 9.70 -26.35
C ARG A 84 -8.77 11.08 -26.30
N ALA A 85 -8.31 11.49 -25.13
CA ALA A 85 -7.66 12.79 -24.93
C ALA A 85 -6.18 12.71 -25.28
N GLY A 86 -5.73 13.54 -26.25
CA GLY A 86 -4.30 13.76 -26.49
C GLY A 86 -3.63 14.52 -25.35
N PHE A 87 -2.29 14.57 -25.36
CA PHE A 87 -1.50 15.18 -24.30
C PHE A 87 -1.90 16.63 -23.98
N TRP A 88 -2.10 17.46 -25.00
CA TRP A 88 -2.49 18.87 -24.83
C TRP A 88 -3.79 19.04 -24.02
N LEU A 89 -4.80 18.24 -24.34
CA LEU A 89 -6.10 18.30 -23.68
C LEU A 89 -6.04 17.73 -22.26
N LEU A 90 -5.29 16.64 -22.05
CA LEU A 90 -5.02 16.12 -20.71
C LEU A 90 -4.29 17.14 -19.84
N ARG A 91 -3.22 17.76 -20.37
CA ARG A 91 -2.45 18.80 -19.66
C ARG A 91 -3.35 19.97 -19.26
N HIS A 92 -4.19 20.45 -20.17
CA HIS A 92 -5.11 21.55 -19.89
C HIS A 92 -6.08 21.19 -18.76
N ARG A 93 -6.70 20.00 -18.82
CA ARG A 93 -7.65 19.55 -17.78
C ARG A 93 -7.00 19.23 -16.43
N ILE A 94 -5.74 18.80 -16.40
CA ILE A 94 -5.03 18.47 -15.15
C ILE A 94 -4.53 19.73 -14.45
N LEU A 95 -3.99 20.70 -15.20
CA LEU A 95 -3.35 21.89 -14.64
C LEU A 95 -4.33 23.04 -14.38
N LEU A 96 -5.43 23.13 -15.14
CA LEU A 96 -6.38 24.25 -15.09
C LEU A 96 -7.78 23.86 -14.61
N GLY A 97 -8.02 22.57 -14.31
CA GLY A 97 -9.31 22.03 -13.90
C GLY A 97 -9.32 21.35 -12.54
#